data_AF-A0A1G3AAK0-F1
#
_entry.id   AF-A0A1G3AAK0-F1
#
_cell.length_a   1.000
_cell.length_b   1.000
_cell.length_c   1.000
_cell.angle_alpha   90.00
_cell.angle_beta   90.00
_cell.angle_gamma   90.00
#
_symmetry.space_group_name_H-M   'P 1'
#
loop_
_entity.id
_entity.type
_entity.pdbx_description
1 polymer ?
#
loop_
_entity_poly.entity_id
_entity_poly.type
_entity_poly.pdbx_seq_one_letter_code
_entity_poly.pdbx_strand_id
1 'polypeptide(L)'
;MNVPPEKVGKLKITTVCLEHGKREPRPAVPYEIKPIEEFTDRAEVHEVCRMLGNGMMPQRAAQVAAWHLANDMSWQELAAKELRFANGTRAPYFSAQEIQAGMQVAATATQLAQQRQSGAKQDSLSQK
;
A
#
# COMPACT_ATOMS: atom_id res chain seq x y z
N MET A 1 21.87 -0.07 -6.37
CA MET A 1 22.15 1.38 -6.37
C MET A 1 22.87 1.68 -5.06
N ASN A 2 24.04 2.33 -5.10
CA ASN A 2 24.80 2.68 -3.91
C ASN A 2 24.78 4.21 -3.77
N VAL A 3 24.41 4.74 -2.60
CA VAL A 3 24.46 6.19 -2.33
C VAL A 3 25.70 6.42 -1.47
N PRO A 4 26.72 7.15 -1.95
CA PRO A 4 27.94 7.38 -1.18
C PRO A 4 27.63 8.12 0.13
N PRO A 5 28.46 7.95 1.18
CA PRO A 5 28.33 8.71 2.42
C PRO A 5 28.23 10.22 2.14
N GLU A 6 27.31 10.90 2.83
CA GLU A 6 27.08 12.36 2.75
C GLU A 6 26.67 12.87 1.35
N LYS A 7 26.33 11.99 0.41
CA LYS A 7 25.80 12.37 -0.90
C LYS A 7 24.29 12.22 -0.94
N VAL A 8 23.63 13.20 -1.54
CA VAL A 8 22.19 13.16 -1.81
C VAL A 8 21.97 12.53 -3.17
N GLY A 9 21.21 11.43 -3.20
CA GLY A 9 20.77 10.76 -4.42
C GLY A 9 19.30 11.06 -4.72
N LYS A 10 18.93 11.06 -6.00
CA LYS A 10 17.52 10.98 -6.42
C LYS A 10 17.17 9.52 -6.67
N LEU A 11 16.24 8.98 -5.89
CA LEU A 11 15.79 7.60 -6.01
C LEU A 11 14.35 7.56 -6.51
N LYS A 12 14.07 6.66 -7.46
CA LYS A 12 12.71 6.33 -7.85
C LYS A 12 12.20 5.22 -6.93
N ILE A 13 11.16 5.53 -6.17
CA ILE A 13 10.55 4.60 -5.21
C ILE A 13 9.11 4.37 -5.66
N THR A 14 8.70 3.11 -5.70
CA THR A 14 7.30 2.74 -5.94
C THR A 14 6.53 2.89 -4.63
N THR A 15 5.52 3.75 -4.62
CA THR A 15 4.72 4.07 -3.43
C THR A 15 3.24 3.89 -3.70
N VAL A 16 2.42 3.87 -2.64
CA VAL A 16 0.96 3.89 -2.74
C VAL A 16 0.42 4.88 -1.71
N CYS A 17 -0.75 5.45 -2.00
CA CYS A 17 -1.46 6.32 -1.08
C CYS A 17 -2.16 5.45 -0.02
N LEU A 18 -1.80 5.63 1.25
CA LEU A 18 -2.45 4.89 2.34
C LEU A 18 -3.78 5.53 2.77
N GLU A 19 -3.95 6.82 2.51
CA GLU A 19 -5.16 7.56 2.83
C GLU A 19 -5.92 7.92 1.57
N HIS A 20 -7.16 7.46 1.48
CA HIS A 20 -8.03 7.79 0.36
C HIS A 20 -8.52 9.25 0.47
N GLY A 21 -8.65 9.94 -0.66
CA GLY A 21 -9.24 11.28 -0.74
C GLY A 21 -8.30 12.45 -0.43
N LYS A 22 -7.08 12.19 0.07
CA LYS A 22 -6.06 13.23 0.20
C LYS A 22 -5.61 13.74 -1.18
N ARG A 23 -5.20 15.00 -1.22
CA ARG A 23 -4.68 15.63 -2.44
C ARG A 23 -3.36 14.96 -2.84
N GLU A 24 -3.13 14.84 -4.14
CA GLU A 24 -1.87 14.35 -4.69
C GLU A 24 -0.68 15.14 -4.11
N PRO A 25 0.42 14.47 -3.70
CA PRO A 25 1.62 15.13 -3.23
C PRO A 25 2.17 16.13 -4.26
N ARG A 26 2.71 17.25 -3.75
CA ARG A 26 3.25 18.33 -4.58
C ARG A 26 4.72 18.56 -4.25
N PRO A 27 5.61 18.72 -5.23
CA PRO A 27 7.05 18.91 -4.97
C PRO A 27 7.40 20.11 -4.07
N ALA A 28 6.52 21.12 -4.00
CA ALA A 28 6.72 22.31 -3.17
C ALA A 28 6.44 22.08 -1.67
N VAL A 29 5.80 20.96 -1.30
CA VAL A 29 5.52 20.62 0.10
C VAL A 29 6.70 19.80 0.64
N PRO A 30 7.31 20.18 1.77
CA PRO A 30 8.34 19.36 2.40
C PRO A 30 7.72 18.07 2.95
N TYR A 31 8.29 16.93 2.58
CA TYR A 31 7.89 15.61 3.06
C TYR A 31 9.02 14.96 3.86
N GLU A 32 8.65 14.24 4.90
CA GLU A 32 9.57 13.45 5.71
C GLU A 32 9.25 11.96 5.53
N ILE A 33 10.29 11.12 5.44
CA ILE A 33 10.12 9.67 5.45
C ILE A 33 9.97 9.25 6.92
N LYS A 34 8.84 8.61 7.24
CA LYS A 34 8.56 8.06 8.56
C LYS A 34 8.46 6.53 8.51
N PRO A 35 8.80 5.82 9.61
CA PRO A 35 8.43 4.43 9.79
C PRO A 35 6.93 4.22 9.57
N ILE A 36 6.55 3.07 9.02
CA ILE A 36 5.15 2.76 8.71
C ILE A 36 4.31 2.58 9.99
N GLU A 37 4.98 2.14 11.05
CA GLU A 37 4.44 1.95 12.41
C GLU A 37 3.98 3.29 13.04
N GLU A 38 4.59 4.42 12.66
CA GLU A 38 4.13 5.73 13.13
C GLU A 38 2.83 6.18 12.44
N PHE A 39 2.47 5.55 11.32
CA PHE A 39 1.29 5.91 10.53
C PHE A 39 0.10 4.98 10.79
N THR A 40 0.33 3.67 10.90
CA THR A 40 -0.75 2.69 11.12
C THR A 40 -0.26 1.45 11.86
N ASP A 41 -1.09 0.90 12.75
CA ASP A 41 -0.85 -0.37 13.43
C ASP A 41 -1.39 -1.60 12.65
N ARG A 42 -2.02 -1.37 11.49
CA ARG A 42 -2.61 -2.44 10.68
C ARG A 42 -1.51 -3.27 10.02
N ALA A 43 -1.21 -4.42 10.62
CA ALA A 43 -0.15 -5.33 10.17
C ALA A 43 -0.34 -5.78 8.71
N GLU A 44 -1.58 -5.94 8.25
CA GLU A 44 -1.89 -6.26 6.86
C GLU A 44 -1.44 -5.16 5.88
N VAL A 45 -1.51 -3.87 6.27
CA VAL A 45 -1.02 -2.76 5.45
C VAL A 45 0.51 -2.78 5.37
N HIS A 46 1.19 -3.16 6.45
CA HIS A 46 2.64 -3.31 6.47
C HIS A 46 3.09 -4.39 5.49
N GLU A 47 2.37 -5.53 5.43
CA GLU A 47 2.68 -6.57 4.45
C GLU A 47 2.45 -6.10 3.01
N VAL A 48 1.40 -5.33 2.72
CA VAL A 48 1.21 -4.74 1.39
C VAL A 48 2.42 -3.87 0.99
N CYS A 49 2.87 -2.99 1.89
CA CYS A 49 4.05 -2.15 1.65
C CYS A 49 5.33 -2.98 1.44
N ARG A 50 5.53 -4.03 2.24
CA ARG A 50 6.69 -4.92 2.12
C ARG A 50 6.68 -5.69 0.80
N MET A 51 5.55 -6.28 0.43
CA MET A 51 5.42 -7.01 -0.84
C MET A 51 5.63 -6.08 -2.04
N LEU A 52 5.10 -4.85 -1.99
CA LEU A 52 5.31 -3.83 -3.04
C LEU A 52 6.78 -3.43 -3.14
N GLY A 53 7.44 -3.18 -2.01
CA GLY A 53 8.87 -2.86 -1.95
C GLY A 53 9.76 -3.98 -2.50
N ASN A 54 9.33 -5.24 -2.37
CA ASN A 54 9.99 -6.41 -2.94
C ASN A 54 9.60 -6.70 -4.39
N GLY A 55 8.74 -5.90 -5.03
CA GLY A 55 8.34 -6.07 -6.42
C GLY A 55 7.44 -7.29 -6.68
N MET A 56 6.73 -7.78 -5.66
CA MET A 56 5.90 -9.00 -5.76
C MET A 56 4.56 -8.78 -6.48
N MET A 57 4.17 -7.52 -6.71
CA MET A 57 2.93 -7.16 -7.40
C MET A 57 3.05 -5.82 -8.13
N PRO A 58 2.17 -5.54 -9.10
CA PRO A 58 2.06 -4.21 -9.68
C PRO A 58 1.52 -3.17 -8.68
N GLN A 59 2.02 -1.94 -8.78
CA GLN A 59 1.64 -0.81 -7.92
C GLN A 59 0.13 -0.56 -7.87
N ARG A 60 -0.57 -0.76 -8.99
CA ARG A 60 -2.03 -0.55 -9.08
C ARG A 60 -2.81 -1.55 -8.23
N ALA A 61 -2.42 -2.82 -8.22
CA ALA A 61 -3.02 -3.82 -7.34
C ALA A 61 -2.71 -3.54 -5.85
N ALA A 62 -1.48 -3.10 -5.55
CA ALA A 62 -1.13 -2.67 -4.20
C ALA A 62 -1.96 -1.47 -3.74
N GLN A 63 -2.25 -0.50 -4.61
CA GLN A 63 -3.09 0.66 -4.29
C GLN A 63 -4.54 0.26 -3.96
N VAL A 64 -5.10 -0.70 -4.70
CA VAL A 64 -6.43 -1.28 -4.42
C VAL A 64 -6.43 -1.93 -3.04
N ALA A 65 -5.48 -2.81 -2.77
CA ALA A 65 -5.37 -3.51 -1.50
C ALA A 65 -5.16 -2.54 -0.33
N ALA A 66 -4.29 -1.55 -0.50
CA ALA A 66 -4.01 -0.54 0.52
C ALA A 66 -5.28 0.25 0.88
N TRP A 67 -6.10 0.66 -0.09
CA TRP A 67 -7.33 1.40 0.23
C TRP A 67 -8.39 0.52 0.88
N HIS A 68 -8.53 -0.73 0.45
CA HIS A 68 -9.40 -1.68 1.14
C HIS A 68 -8.97 -1.89 2.60
N LEU A 69 -7.69 -2.16 2.81
CA LEU A 69 -7.13 -2.51 4.11
C LEU A 69 -6.76 -1.33 4.99
N ALA A 70 -6.74 -0.08 4.53
CA ALA A 70 -6.41 1.07 5.39
C ALA A 70 -7.60 2.01 5.60
N ASN A 71 -8.57 2.00 4.68
CA ASN A 71 -9.70 2.94 4.69
C ASN A 71 -11.05 2.20 4.70
N ASP A 72 -11.03 0.87 4.86
CA ASP A 72 -12.20 -0.01 4.90
C ASP A 72 -13.14 0.12 3.69
N MET A 73 -12.59 0.54 2.54
CA MET A 73 -13.36 0.64 1.30
C MET A 73 -13.73 -0.75 0.80
N SER A 74 -15.01 -0.98 0.54
CA SER A 74 -15.48 -2.22 -0.08
C SER A 74 -14.95 -2.37 -1.51
N TRP A 75 -14.91 -3.62 -1.99
CA TRP A 75 -14.52 -3.91 -3.37
C TRP A 75 -15.46 -3.25 -4.39
N GLN A 76 -16.74 -3.15 -4.05
CA GLN A 76 -17.76 -2.48 -4.84
C GLN A 76 -17.49 -0.97 -4.93
N GLU A 77 -17.16 -0.32 -3.81
CA GLU A 77 -16.79 1.10 -3.82
C GLU A 77 -15.54 1.35 -4.65
N LEU A 78 -14.52 0.50 -4.52
CA LEU A 78 -13.28 0.59 -5.30
C LEU A 78 -13.54 0.40 -6.79
N ALA A 79 -14.38 -0.57 -7.17
CA ALA A 79 -14.77 -0.83 -8.55
C ALA A 79 -15.64 0.28 -9.15
N ALA A 80 -16.47 0.94 -8.33
CA ALA A 80 -17.33 2.05 -8.74
C ALA A 80 -16.59 3.40 -8.84
N LYS A 81 -15.30 3.48 -8.45
CA LYS A 81 -14.53 4.71 -8.56
C LYS A 81 -14.34 5.12 -10.02
N GLU A 82 -14.52 6.40 -10.29
CA GLU A 82 -14.33 6.98 -11.63
C GLU A 82 -13.32 8.12 -11.62
N LEU A 83 -12.54 8.21 -12.69
CA LEU A 83 -11.80 9.38 -13.10
C LEU A 83 -12.71 10.29 -13.90
N ARG A 84 -12.70 11.59 -13.59
CA ARG A 84 -13.43 12.62 -14.34
C ARG A 84 -12.42 13.50 -15.06
N PHE A 85 -12.56 13.59 -16.38
CA PHE A 85 -11.68 14.39 -17.22
C PHE A 85 -12.33 15.74 -17.53
N ALA A 86 -11.52 16.76 -17.81
CA ALA A 86 -11.99 18.13 -18.07
C ALA A 86 -12.93 18.24 -19.28
N ASN A 87 -12.85 17.29 -20.22
CA ASN A 87 -13.74 17.18 -21.38
C ASN A 87 -15.09 16.50 -21.07
N GLY A 88 -15.38 16.20 -19.79
CA GLY A 88 -16.62 15.59 -19.36
C GLY A 88 -16.67 14.06 -19.47
N THR A 89 -15.64 13.42 -20.03
CA THR A 89 -15.59 11.96 -20.10
C THR A 89 -15.28 11.36 -18.72
N ARG A 90 -15.67 10.09 -18.57
CA ARG A 90 -15.44 9.30 -17.37
C ARG A 90 -14.78 7.99 -17.73
N ALA A 91 -13.90 7.51 -16.86
CA ALA A 91 -13.32 6.18 -16.96
C ALA A 91 -13.24 5.56 -15.57
N PRO A 92 -13.27 4.22 -15.45
CA PRO A 92 -12.99 3.55 -14.19
C PRO A 92 -11.62 3.97 -13.64
N TYR A 93 -11.54 4.17 -12.33
CA TYR A 93 -10.28 4.46 -11.64
C TYR A 93 -9.36 3.23 -11.57
N PHE A 94 -9.98 2.04 -11.52
CA PHE A 94 -9.31 0.75 -11.60
C PHE A 94 -10.04 -0.11 -12.63
N SER A 95 -9.29 -0.91 -13.39
CA SER A 95 -9.86 -1.97 -14.21
C SER A 95 -10.34 -3.14 -13.35
N ALA A 96 -11.22 -3.99 -13.89
CA ALA A 96 -11.68 -5.19 -13.21
C ALA A 96 -10.52 -6.13 -12.83
N GLN A 97 -9.50 -6.24 -13.69
CA GLN A 97 -8.31 -7.04 -13.43
C GLN A 97 -7.49 -6.49 -12.25
N GLU A 98 -7.34 -5.17 -12.16
CA GLU A 98 -6.64 -4.53 -11.03
C GLU A 98 -7.39 -4.73 -9.72
N ILE A 99 -8.73 -4.70 -9.74
CA ILE A 99 -9.55 -5.01 -8.56
C ILE A 99 -9.33 -6.45 -8.12
N GLN A 100 -9.42 -7.42 -9.04
CA GLN A 100 -9.21 -8.84 -8.72
C GLN A 100 -7.80 -9.11 -8.19
N ALA A 101 -6.77 -8.51 -8.79
CA ALA A 101 -5.41 -8.60 -8.29
C ALA A 101 -5.29 -7.98 -6.89
N GLY A 102 -5.92 -6.83 -6.64
CA GLY A 102 -5.95 -6.19 -5.33
C GLY A 102 -6.61 -7.05 -4.25
N MET A 103 -7.70 -7.76 -4.58
CA MET A 103 -8.34 -8.72 -3.69
C MET A 103 -7.38 -9.84 -3.26
N GLN A 104 -6.65 -10.41 -4.22
CA GLN A 104 -5.64 -11.45 -3.95
C GLN A 104 -4.53 -10.91 -3.06
N VAL A 105 -4.01 -9.71 -3.37
CA VAL A 105 -2.98 -9.05 -2.57
C VAL A 105 -3.45 -8.82 -1.13
N ALA A 106 -4.66 -8.32 -0.93
CA ALA A 106 -5.20 -8.09 0.40
C ALA A 106 -5.35 -9.38 1.21
N ALA A 107 -5.84 -10.45 0.57
CA ALA A 107 -5.95 -11.77 1.20
C ALA A 107 -4.56 -12.31 1.62
N THR A 108 -3.58 -12.27 0.71
CA THR A 108 -2.21 -12.71 1.01
C THR A 108 -1.56 -11.88 2.10
N ALA A 109 -1.71 -10.55 2.06
CA ALA A 109 -1.17 -9.65 3.08
C ALA A 109 -1.76 -9.94 4.47
N THR A 110 -3.06 -10.21 4.53
CA THR A 110 -3.75 -10.59 5.78
C THR A 110 -3.21 -11.92 6.33
N GLN A 111 -3.04 -12.92 5.46
CA GLN A 111 -2.48 -14.22 5.86
C GLN A 111 -1.05 -14.10 6.39
N LEU A 112 -0.20 -13.33 5.71
CA LEU A 112 1.19 -13.10 6.13
C LEU A 112 1.26 -12.35 7.47
N ALA A 113 0.40 -11.35 7.66
CA ALA A 113 0.31 -10.62 8.92
C ALA A 113 -0.06 -11.56 10.09
N GLN A 114 -1.07 -12.42 9.90
CA GLN A 114 -1.47 -13.42 10.90
C GLN A 114 -0.36 -14.43 11.21
N GLN A 115 0.36 -14.90 10.18
CA GLN A 115 1.49 -15.82 10.35
C GLN A 115 2.61 -15.20 11.18
N ARG A 116 2.97 -13.94 10.92
CA ARG A 116 4.00 -13.24 11.73
C ARG A 116 3.57 -13.05 13.17
N GLN A 117 2.33 -12.66 13.41
CA GLN A 117 1.80 -12.50 14.78
C GLN A 117 1.80 -13.84 15.53
N SER A 118 1.45 -14.94 14.85
CA SER A 118 1.45 -16.29 15.43
C SER A 118 2.87 -16.78 15.74
N GLY A 119 3.82 -16.57 14.83
CA GLY A 119 5.23 -16.91 15.04
C GLY A 119 5.85 -16.14 16.21
N ALA A 120 5.62 -14.82 16.27
CA ALA A 120 6.08 -13.98 17.38
C ALA A 120 5.52 -14.44 18.75
N LYS A 121 4.27 -14.90 18.78
CA LYS A 121 3.64 -15.43 20.01
C LYS A 121 4.23 -16.79 20.43
N GLN A 122 4.60 -17.65 19.48
CA GLN A 122 5.22 -18.95 19.76
C GLN A 122 6.66 -18.78 20.29
N ASP A 123 7.45 -17.88 19.72
CA ASP A 123 8.81 -17.59 20.18
C ASP A 123 8.83 -17.02 21.61
N SER A 124 7.86 -16.17 21.96
CA SER A 124 7.73 -15.60 23.31
C SER A 124 7.36 -16.63 24.38
N LEU A 125 6.69 -17.73 24.02
CA LEU A 125 6.31 -18.82 24.94
C LEU A 125 7.42 -19.86 25.15
N SER A 126 8.38 -19.95 24.22
CA SER A 126 9.50 -20.90 24.29
C SER A 126 10.67 -20.42 25.16
N GLN A 127 10.70 -19.13 25.51
CA GLN A 127 11.77 -18.50 26.31
C GLN A 127 11.48 -18.43 27.83
N LYS A 128 10.53 -19.21 28.34
CA LYS A 128 10.18 -19.30 29.77
C LYS A 128 10.41 -20.71 30.30
#